data_AF-A0A8T5GS71-F1
#
_entry.id   AF-A0A8T5GS71-F1
#
_cell.length_a   1.000
_cell.length_b   1.000
_cell.length_c   1.000
_cell.angle_alpha   90.00
_cell.angle_beta   90.00
_cell.angle_gamma   90.00
#
_symmetry.space_group_name_H-M   'P 1'
#
loop_
_entity.id
_entity.type
_entity.pdbx_description
1 polymer ?
#
loop_
_entity_poly.entity_id
_entity_poly.type
_entity_poly.pdbx_seq_one_letter_code
_entity_poly.pdbx_strand_id
1 'polypeptide(L)'
;MAWFISCVLLTFWNLSRGLNLWAGYNFGGAVMALLALLILWKGKAHLPALPLWIGYFATMLHFIGGSLGAADSGPGPFCFDGMQPGEWLCADGVNGMYHVHPWWDKLVHSMNSTAIAIAWSLGWRRMSEHNGWQLSPRIVAFTAFSLSVAIGVAYEVYEFFGKTMFQTIDQGGYVNTASDLVSDMLGAGLGVLFAHFYDPMNKTSDKSGQLSLPTQVTLTNNGSIPLMAIGAVLSLDFLLLGGGLVNSDYDLIGQLMLGALVISGLVVARGFFQISQANKADASEGSGMVS
;
A
#
# COMPACT_ATOMS: atom_id res chain seq x y z
N MET A 1 3.73 13.77 7.69
CA MET A 1 4.36 15.06 7.31
C MET A 1 5.62 14.83 6.49
N ALA A 2 6.59 14.04 6.98
CA ALA A 2 7.82 13.73 6.23
C ALA A 2 7.54 13.20 4.81
N TRP A 3 6.65 12.21 4.65
CA TRP A 3 6.23 11.71 3.33
C TRP A 3 5.81 12.84 2.37
N PHE A 4 4.85 13.67 2.79
CA PHE A 4 4.36 14.77 1.98
C PHE A 4 5.47 15.73 1.56
N ILE A 5 6.32 16.16 2.50
CA ILE A 5 7.43 17.06 2.22
C ILE A 5 8.40 16.44 1.20
N SER A 6 8.78 15.18 1.40
CA SER A 6 9.69 14.47 0.49
C SER A 6 9.12 14.40 -0.93
N CYS A 7 7.86 13.99 -1.10
CA CYS A 7 7.22 13.93 -2.41
C CYS A 7 7.09 15.30 -3.09
N VAL A 8 6.79 16.36 -2.33
CA VAL A 8 6.74 17.73 -2.88
C VAL A 8 8.13 18.17 -3.36
N LEU A 9 9.17 17.97 -2.55
CA LEU A 9 10.55 18.31 -2.94
C LEU A 9 10.99 17.55 -4.19
N LEU A 10 10.70 16.24 -4.24
CA LEU A 10 11.01 15.40 -5.41
C LEU A 10 10.22 15.83 -6.64
N THR A 11 8.97 16.28 -6.49
CA THR A 11 8.17 16.81 -7.60
C THR A 11 8.87 18.00 -8.23
N PHE A 12 9.24 19.01 -7.43
CA PHE A 12 9.94 20.19 -7.93
C PHE A 12 11.32 19.87 -8.51
N TRP A 13 12.06 18.97 -7.86
CA TRP A 13 13.37 18.55 -8.35
C TRP A 13 13.30 17.81 -9.70
N ASN A 14 12.30 16.96 -9.91
CA ASN A 14 12.13 16.28 -11.19
C ASN A 14 11.61 17.24 -12.27
N LEU A 15 10.72 18.17 -11.94
CA LEU A 15 10.30 19.24 -12.87
C LEU A 15 11.48 20.11 -13.31
N SER A 16 12.37 20.47 -12.39
CA SER A 16 13.57 21.26 -12.72
C SER A 16 14.56 20.52 -13.63
N ARG A 17 14.42 19.19 -13.75
CA ARG A 17 15.26 18.31 -14.55
C ARG A 17 14.61 17.86 -15.86
N GLY A 18 13.38 18.29 -16.18
CA GLY A 18 12.66 17.83 -17.37
C GLY A 18 11.96 16.46 -17.23
N LEU A 19 12.08 15.81 -16.08
CA LEU A 19 11.57 14.46 -15.80
C LEU A 19 10.08 14.47 -15.44
N ASN A 20 9.23 14.78 -16.41
CA ASN A 20 7.77 14.93 -16.23
C ASN A 20 7.09 13.66 -15.67
N LEU A 21 7.56 12.47 -16.07
CA LEU A 21 7.06 11.20 -15.54
C LEU A 21 7.26 11.11 -14.02
N TRP A 22 8.50 11.26 -13.54
CA TRP A 22 8.80 11.23 -12.11
C TRP A 22 8.21 12.40 -11.35
N ALA A 23 8.07 13.56 -11.97
CA ALA A 23 7.36 14.69 -11.36
C ALA A 23 5.89 14.35 -11.10
N GLY A 24 5.19 13.78 -12.09
CA GLY A 24 3.81 13.33 -11.94
C GLY A 24 3.68 12.22 -10.89
N TYR A 25 4.61 11.26 -10.90
CA TYR A 25 4.65 10.16 -9.94
C TYR A 25 4.80 10.65 -8.49
N ASN A 26 5.74 11.57 -8.27
CA ASN A 26 5.96 12.19 -6.97
C ASN A 26 4.82 13.11 -6.53
N PHE A 27 4.17 13.80 -7.48
CA PHE A 27 2.98 14.60 -7.19
C PHE A 27 1.82 13.72 -6.72
N GLY A 28 1.57 12.60 -7.39
CA GLY A 28 0.60 11.59 -6.92
C GLY A 28 0.93 11.07 -5.52
N GLY A 29 2.22 10.80 -5.26
CA GLY A 29 2.73 10.51 -3.92
C GLY A 29 2.41 11.57 -2.87
N ALA A 30 2.55 12.86 -3.21
CA ALA A 30 2.20 13.96 -2.30
C ALA A 30 0.69 14.01 -2.01
N VAL A 31 -0.16 13.78 -3.02
CA VAL A 31 -1.62 13.70 -2.83
C VAL A 31 -1.99 12.53 -1.93
N MET A 32 -1.41 11.34 -2.16
CA MET A 32 -1.60 10.18 -1.28
C MET A 32 -1.15 10.47 0.16
N ALA A 33 -0.01 11.13 0.34
CA ALA A 33 0.48 11.52 1.66
C ALA A 33 -0.48 12.50 2.38
N LEU A 34 -1.08 13.44 1.65
CA LEU A 34 -2.09 14.36 2.19
C LEU A 34 -3.35 13.61 2.63
N LEU A 35 -3.85 12.68 1.81
CA LEU A 35 -4.99 11.84 2.16
C LEU A 35 -4.71 11.01 3.43
N ALA A 36 -3.54 10.38 3.50
CA ALA A 36 -3.10 9.64 4.68
C ALA A 36 -3.02 10.56 5.92
N LEU A 37 -2.48 11.77 5.78
CA LEU A 37 -2.46 12.75 6.86
C LEU A 37 -3.87 13.14 7.29
N LEU A 38 -4.80 13.42 6.38
CA LEU A 38 -6.18 13.76 6.72
C LEU A 38 -6.89 12.64 7.48
N ILE A 39 -6.61 11.38 7.14
CA ILE A 39 -7.17 10.20 7.81
C ILE A 39 -6.57 10.04 9.21
N LEU A 40 -5.24 10.10 9.34
CA LEU A 40 -4.54 9.89 10.60
C LEU A 40 -4.66 11.07 11.57
N TRP A 41 -4.73 12.30 11.05
CA TRP A 41 -4.79 13.55 11.82
C TRP A 41 -6.11 13.73 12.56
N LYS A 42 -7.20 13.03 12.17
CA LYS A 42 -8.48 13.08 12.90
C LYS A 42 -8.42 12.52 14.34
N GLY A 43 -7.23 12.19 14.86
CA GLY A 43 -6.98 11.92 16.28
C GLY A 43 -7.52 10.59 16.78
N LYS A 44 -8.09 9.76 15.90
CA LYS A 44 -8.68 8.46 16.26
C LYS A 44 -7.71 7.29 16.12
N ALA A 45 -6.58 7.47 15.44
CA ALA A 45 -5.56 6.44 15.25
C ALA A 45 -4.25 6.89 15.90
N HIS A 46 -4.04 6.51 17.17
CA HIS A 46 -2.76 6.72 17.85
C HIS A 46 -1.79 5.61 17.44
N LEU A 47 -1.14 5.79 16.29
CA LEU A 47 -0.11 4.87 15.81
C LEU A 47 1.25 5.25 16.44
N PRO A 48 2.01 4.27 16.97
CA PRO A 48 3.36 4.54 17.45
C PRO A 48 4.29 5.03 16.33
N ALA A 49 5.33 5.79 16.69
CA ALA A 49 6.25 6.38 15.73
C ALA A 49 6.99 5.34 14.86
N LEU A 50 7.36 4.19 15.43
CA LEU A 50 8.13 3.16 14.73
C LEU A 50 7.39 2.61 13.49
N PRO A 51 6.14 2.11 13.59
CA PRO A 51 5.31 1.78 12.43
C PRO A 51 5.24 2.87 11.36
N LEU A 52 5.08 4.13 11.76
CA LEU A 52 4.98 5.25 10.84
C LEU A 52 6.29 5.48 10.07
N TRP A 53 7.44 5.35 10.74
CA TRP A 53 8.75 5.46 10.10
C TRP A 53 9.05 4.30 9.18
N ILE A 54 8.70 3.07 9.56
CA ILE A 54 8.84 1.88 8.69
C ILE A 54 8.04 2.10 7.40
N GLY A 55 6.76 2.50 7.52
CA GLY A 55 5.93 2.81 6.36
C GLY A 55 6.50 3.94 5.50
N TYR A 56 6.99 5.02 6.13
CA TYR A 56 7.62 6.13 5.41
C TYR A 56 8.81 5.69 4.56
N PHE A 57 9.79 4.98 5.13
CA PHE A 57 10.99 4.58 4.39
C PHE A 57 10.67 3.62 3.25
N ALA A 58 9.76 2.69 3.48
CA ALA A 58 9.27 1.74 2.49
C ALA A 58 8.61 2.45 1.29
N THR A 59 7.70 3.38 1.58
CA THR A 59 7.02 4.17 0.57
C THR A 59 7.98 5.09 -0.18
N MET A 60 8.95 5.70 0.51
CA MET A 60 9.97 6.54 -0.13
C MET A 60 10.86 5.76 -1.08
N LEU A 61 11.23 4.52 -0.75
CA LEU A 61 12.01 3.69 -1.68
C LEU A 61 11.31 3.54 -3.04
N HIS A 62 9.99 3.44 -3.03
CA HIS A 62 9.17 3.33 -4.25
C HIS A 62 9.15 4.63 -5.08
N PHE A 63 8.84 5.76 -4.45
CA PHE A 63 8.76 7.06 -5.12
C PHE A 63 10.13 7.59 -5.57
N ILE A 64 11.20 7.18 -4.87
CA ILE A 64 12.56 7.63 -5.14
C ILE A 64 13.29 6.67 -6.10
N GLY A 65 12.96 5.39 -6.09
CA GLY A 65 13.77 4.31 -6.68
C GLY A 65 14.23 4.54 -8.10
N GLY A 66 13.40 5.13 -8.96
CA GLY A 66 13.75 5.44 -10.35
C GLY A 66 14.23 6.85 -10.56
N SER A 67 13.74 7.80 -9.76
CA SER A 67 14.18 9.20 -9.78
C SER A 67 15.67 9.35 -9.38
N LEU A 68 16.16 8.51 -8.46
CA LEU A 68 17.58 8.36 -8.11
C LEU A 68 18.34 7.58 -9.20
N GLY A 69 18.49 8.19 -10.37
CA GLY A 69 19.26 7.61 -11.47
C GLY A 69 18.68 7.91 -12.83
N ALA A 70 17.39 8.26 -12.91
CA ALA A 70 16.78 8.70 -14.15
C ALA A 70 17.45 9.94 -14.74
N ALA A 71 17.48 10.02 -16.08
CA ALA A 71 17.89 11.18 -16.86
C ALA A 71 16.98 11.34 -18.09
N ASP A 72 16.91 12.54 -18.67
CA ASP A 72 16.08 12.79 -19.85
C ASP A 72 16.53 11.96 -21.05
N SER A 73 17.83 11.71 -21.19
CA SER A 73 18.42 10.77 -22.15
C SER A 73 19.85 10.41 -21.72
N GLY A 74 20.29 9.20 -22.06
CA GLY A 74 21.65 8.73 -21.75
C GLY A 74 21.87 8.37 -20.27
N PRO A 75 23.14 8.27 -19.85
CA PRO A 75 23.52 7.87 -18.49
C PRO A 75 23.07 8.89 -17.43
N GLY A 76 22.62 8.36 -16.30
CA GLY A 76 22.16 9.10 -15.14
C GLY A 76 23.26 9.81 -14.35
N PRO A 77 22.88 10.64 -13.35
CA PRO A 77 23.83 11.44 -12.57
C PRO A 77 24.80 10.62 -11.71
N PHE A 78 24.57 9.31 -11.58
CA PHE A 78 25.40 8.38 -10.81
C PHE A 78 26.25 7.47 -11.70
N CYS A 79 26.33 7.76 -13.00
CA CYS A 79 27.24 7.11 -13.93
C CYS A 79 28.58 7.86 -13.97
N PHE A 80 29.58 7.30 -13.30
CA PHE A 80 30.98 7.78 -13.33
C PHE A 80 31.77 7.15 -14.48
N ASP A 81 32.93 7.72 -14.80
CA ASP A 81 33.75 7.32 -15.94
C ASP A 81 34.03 5.81 -15.97
N GLY A 82 33.68 5.18 -17.09
CA GLY A 82 33.88 3.75 -17.34
C GLY A 82 32.72 2.85 -16.89
N MET A 83 31.75 3.36 -16.12
CA MET A 83 30.57 2.58 -15.76
C MET A 83 29.57 2.45 -16.92
N GLN A 84 28.90 1.30 -16.95
CA GLN A 84 27.77 1.05 -17.84
C GLN A 84 26.45 1.15 -17.05
N PRO A 85 25.34 1.57 -17.70
CA PRO A 85 24.01 1.47 -17.11
C PRO A 85 23.72 0.04 -16.61
N GLY A 86 23.23 -0.07 -15.38
CA GLY A 86 23.05 -1.34 -14.67
C GLY A 86 24.17 -1.68 -13.70
N GLU A 87 25.29 -0.94 -13.70
CA GLU A 87 26.32 -1.08 -12.67
C GLU A 87 26.00 -0.20 -11.46
N TRP A 88 25.80 -0.81 -10.30
CA TRP A 88 25.50 -0.09 -9.04
C TRP A 88 24.29 0.85 -9.17
N LEU A 89 24.50 2.15 -8.95
CA LEU A 89 23.50 3.22 -9.08
C LEU A 89 23.54 3.90 -10.45
N CYS A 90 24.43 3.48 -11.36
CA CYS A 90 24.43 3.97 -12.73
C CYS A 90 23.19 3.42 -13.43
N ALA A 91 22.22 4.29 -13.65
CA ALA A 91 21.02 4.02 -14.42
C ALA A 91 21.00 4.89 -15.68
N ASP A 92 20.10 4.60 -16.61
CA ASP A 92 19.92 5.40 -17.82
C ASP A 92 18.45 5.61 -18.15
N GLY A 93 18.22 6.65 -18.97
CA GLY A 93 16.91 7.00 -19.47
C GLY A 93 15.94 7.44 -18.37
N VAL A 94 14.70 7.69 -18.80
CA VAL A 94 13.70 8.32 -17.94
C VAL A 94 13.26 7.37 -16.83
N ASN A 95 13.26 6.04 -17.02
CA ASN A 95 12.80 5.09 -16.00
C ASN A 95 13.88 4.70 -14.97
N GLY A 96 15.14 5.14 -15.16
CA GLY A 96 16.21 5.00 -14.18
C GLY A 96 16.42 3.54 -13.74
N MET A 97 16.48 3.30 -12.42
CA MET A 97 16.75 1.96 -11.87
C MET A 97 15.74 0.90 -12.32
N TYR A 98 14.49 1.29 -12.60
CA TYR A 98 13.46 0.38 -13.09
C TYR A 98 13.71 -0.06 -14.54
N HIS A 99 14.49 0.70 -15.31
CA HIS A 99 14.91 0.31 -16.66
C HIS A 99 16.10 -0.65 -16.62
N VAL A 100 17.11 -0.32 -15.82
CA VAL A 100 18.40 -1.04 -15.86
C VAL A 100 18.41 -2.32 -15.03
N HIS A 101 17.52 -2.46 -14.04
CA HIS A 101 17.45 -3.62 -13.16
C HIS A 101 16.05 -4.25 -13.22
N PRO A 102 15.84 -5.33 -14.01
CA PRO A 102 14.53 -5.96 -14.16
C PRO A 102 13.89 -6.47 -12.86
N TRP A 103 14.72 -6.73 -11.84
CA TRP A 103 14.29 -7.19 -10.51
C TRP A 103 13.95 -6.05 -9.55
N TRP A 104 14.32 -4.80 -9.88
CA TRP A 104 14.24 -3.66 -8.96
C TRP A 104 12.80 -3.40 -8.52
N ASP A 105 11.90 -3.35 -9.48
CA ASP A 105 10.48 -3.08 -9.26
C ASP A 105 9.84 -4.11 -8.29
N LYS A 106 10.07 -5.39 -8.57
CA LYS A 106 9.59 -6.52 -7.78
C LYS A 106 10.17 -6.49 -6.36
N LEU A 107 11.46 -6.15 -6.25
CA LEU A 107 12.10 -6.00 -4.94
C LEU A 107 11.45 -4.85 -4.14
N VAL A 108 11.22 -3.70 -4.78
CA VAL A 108 10.60 -2.53 -4.16
C VAL A 108 9.18 -2.86 -3.69
N HIS A 109 8.35 -3.51 -4.51
CA HIS A 109 7.02 -3.99 -4.12
C HIS A 109 7.07 -4.92 -2.90
N SER A 110 7.89 -5.97 -2.98
CA SER A 110 8.01 -6.93 -1.88
C SER A 110 8.53 -6.28 -0.58
N MET A 111 9.55 -5.41 -0.66
CA MET A 111 10.08 -4.71 0.51
C MET A 111 9.05 -3.73 1.09
N ASN A 112 8.31 -3.02 0.23
CA ASN A 112 7.29 -2.08 0.65
C ASN A 112 6.16 -2.81 1.39
N SER A 113 5.64 -3.87 0.80
CA SER A 113 4.59 -4.71 1.39
C SER A 113 5.04 -5.41 2.68
N THR A 114 6.31 -5.82 2.78
CA THR A 114 6.90 -6.34 4.02
C THR A 114 6.87 -5.30 5.13
N ALA A 115 7.41 -4.11 4.85
CA ALA A 115 7.50 -3.03 5.82
C ALA A 115 6.11 -2.55 6.27
N ILE A 116 5.18 -2.38 5.34
CA ILE A 116 3.78 -2.01 5.63
C ILE A 116 3.11 -3.07 6.51
N ALA A 117 3.29 -4.36 6.22
CA ALA A 117 2.74 -5.43 7.04
C ALA A 117 3.32 -5.46 8.46
N ILE A 118 4.63 -5.21 8.62
CA ILE A 118 5.26 -5.08 9.94
C ILE A 118 4.68 -3.87 10.68
N ALA A 119 4.62 -2.71 10.02
CA ALA A 119 4.11 -1.48 10.59
C ALA A 119 2.67 -1.66 11.10
N TRP A 120 1.78 -2.22 10.29
CA TRP A 120 0.39 -2.45 10.69
C TRP A 120 0.26 -3.52 11.76
N SER A 121 1.04 -4.59 11.73
CA SER A 121 1.02 -5.63 12.77
C SER A 121 1.37 -5.04 14.14
N LEU A 122 2.46 -4.27 14.20
CA LEU A 122 2.88 -3.58 15.42
C LEU A 122 1.85 -2.51 15.83
N GLY A 123 1.35 -1.73 14.86
CA GLY A 123 0.36 -0.67 15.08
C GLY A 123 -0.94 -1.19 15.69
N TRP A 124 -1.56 -2.20 15.08
CA TRP A 124 -2.79 -2.83 15.59
C TRP A 124 -2.60 -3.40 16.98
N ARG A 125 -1.43 -3.98 17.27
CA ARG A 125 -1.14 -4.51 18.60
C ARG A 125 -1.09 -3.43 19.68
N ARG A 126 -0.43 -2.29 19.42
CA ARG A 126 -0.35 -1.17 20.38
C ARG A 126 -1.69 -0.45 20.51
N MET A 127 -2.44 -0.31 19.42
CA MET A 127 -3.81 0.22 19.48
C MET A 127 -4.73 -0.71 20.28
N SER A 128 -4.53 -2.03 20.17
CA SER A 128 -5.26 -3.02 20.95
C SER A 128 -5.04 -2.80 22.45
N GLU A 129 -3.79 -2.71 22.88
CA GLU A 129 -3.43 -2.46 24.28
C GLU A 129 -3.96 -1.10 24.78
N HIS A 130 -3.71 -0.02 24.02
CA HIS A 130 -4.14 1.33 24.39
C HIS A 130 -5.65 1.45 24.58
N ASN A 131 -6.44 0.80 23.71
CA ASN A 131 -7.89 0.88 23.75
C ASN A 131 -8.54 -0.26 24.54
N GLY A 132 -7.75 -1.12 25.21
CA GLY A 132 -8.25 -2.30 25.92
C GLY A 132 -8.90 -3.36 25.02
N TRP A 133 -8.65 -3.32 23.71
CA TRP A 133 -9.10 -4.38 22.80
C TRP A 133 -8.27 -5.64 23.04
N GLN A 134 -8.89 -6.80 22.92
CA GLN A 134 -8.21 -8.09 23.03
C GLN A 134 -8.10 -8.76 21.65
N LEU A 135 -7.38 -8.11 20.72
CA LEU A 135 -7.18 -8.65 19.38
C LEU A 135 -6.24 -9.87 19.44
N SER A 136 -6.68 -11.03 18.95
CA SER A 136 -5.81 -12.21 18.89
C SER A 136 -4.66 -12.00 17.89
N PRO A 137 -3.50 -12.68 18.04
CA PRO A 137 -2.40 -12.61 17.07
C PRO A 137 -2.79 -12.98 15.65
N ARG A 138 -3.78 -13.87 15.49
CA ARG A 138 -4.31 -14.26 14.18
C ARG A 138 -5.09 -13.13 13.52
N ILE A 139 -5.93 -12.42 14.29
CA ILE A 139 -6.68 -11.27 13.79
C ILE A 139 -5.73 -10.16 13.35
N VAL A 140 -4.71 -9.86 14.17
CA VAL A 140 -3.70 -8.84 13.83
C VAL A 140 -2.94 -9.22 12.56
N ALA A 141 -2.46 -10.47 12.46
CA ALA A 141 -1.76 -10.95 11.28
C ALA A 141 -2.63 -10.87 10.02
N PHE A 142 -3.89 -11.34 10.09
CA PHE A 142 -4.80 -11.27 8.95
C PHE A 142 -5.09 -9.83 8.53
N THR A 143 -5.40 -8.95 9.49
CA THR A 143 -5.73 -7.54 9.23
C THR A 143 -4.54 -6.82 8.59
N ALA A 144 -3.33 -7.04 9.10
CA ALA A 144 -2.11 -6.44 8.56
C ALA A 144 -1.75 -7.00 7.17
N PHE A 145 -1.91 -8.31 6.96
CA PHE A 145 -1.69 -8.93 5.65
C PHE A 145 -2.68 -8.38 4.61
N SER A 146 -3.97 -8.45 4.92
CA SER A 146 -5.05 -7.98 4.05
C SER A 146 -4.87 -6.52 3.68
N LEU A 147 -4.56 -5.66 4.66
CA LEU A 147 -4.33 -4.25 4.42
C LEU A 147 -3.06 -3.98 3.59
N SER A 148 -1.98 -4.75 3.80
CA SER A 148 -0.75 -4.58 3.03
C SER A 148 -0.96 -4.94 1.55
N VAL A 149 -1.57 -6.10 1.26
CA VAL A 149 -1.92 -6.49 -0.12
C VAL A 149 -2.88 -5.50 -0.75
N ALA A 150 -3.87 -5.00 0.01
CA ALA A 150 -4.81 -4.01 -0.48
C ALA A 150 -4.12 -2.69 -0.89
N ILE A 151 -3.07 -2.28 -0.16
CA ILE A 151 -2.27 -1.11 -0.53
C ILE A 151 -1.49 -1.37 -1.83
N GLY A 152 -0.88 -2.55 -1.99
CA GLY A 152 -0.22 -2.95 -3.24
C GLY A 152 -1.15 -2.90 -4.46
N VAL A 153 -2.36 -3.47 -4.34
CA VAL A 153 -3.38 -3.38 -5.39
C VAL A 153 -3.78 -1.93 -5.67
N ALA A 154 -3.86 -1.07 -4.65
CA ALA A 154 -4.16 0.35 -4.85
C ALA A 154 -3.04 1.10 -5.59
N TYR A 155 -1.77 0.70 -5.39
CA TYR A 155 -0.64 1.20 -6.19
C TYR A 155 -0.79 0.79 -7.65
N GLU A 156 -1.06 -0.48 -7.94
CA GLU A 156 -1.29 -0.96 -9.32
C GLU A 156 -2.45 -0.23 -10.01
N VAL A 157 -3.55 0.03 -9.29
CA VAL A 157 -4.67 0.83 -9.82
C VAL A 157 -4.25 2.26 -10.13
N TYR A 158 -3.41 2.86 -9.28
CA TYR A 158 -2.85 4.19 -9.53
C TYR A 158 -1.99 4.21 -10.79
N GLU A 159 -1.16 3.19 -11.01
CA GLU A 159 -0.33 3.08 -12.22
C GLU A 159 -1.16 2.84 -13.48
N PHE A 160 -2.15 1.94 -13.39
CA PHE A 160 -3.14 1.72 -14.45
C PHE A 160 -3.90 3.01 -14.82
N PHE A 161 -4.35 3.77 -13.82
CA PHE A 161 -5.03 5.05 -14.02
C PHE A 161 -4.10 6.06 -14.69
N GLY A 162 -2.84 6.16 -14.23
CA GLY A 162 -1.87 7.08 -14.81
C GLY A 162 -1.56 6.78 -16.27
N LYS A 163 -1.40 5.51 -16.63
CA LYS A 163 -1.28 5.08 -18.03
C LYS A 163 -2.52 5.44 -18.84
N THR A 164 -3.71 5.12 -18.35
CA THR A 164 -4.97 5.29 -19.09
C THR A 164 -5.34 6.75 -19.31
N MET A 165 -5.14 7.60 -18.30
CA MET A 165 -5.61 9.00 -18.33
C MET A 165 -4.56 9.98 -18.82
N PHE A 166 -3.27 9.69 -18.59
CA PHE A 166 -2.20 10.63 -18.88
C PHE A 166 -1.17 10.08 -19.87
N GLN A 167 -1.23 8.80 -20.24
CA GLN A 167 -0.23 8.14 -21.11
C GLN A 167 1.21 8.31 -20.60
N THR A 168 1.39 8.59 -19.30
CA THR A 168 2.67 9.01 -18.75
C THR A 168 3.44 7.89 -18.10
N ILE A 169 2.83 6.76 -17.74
CA ILE A 169 3.48 5.71 -16.95
C ILE A 169 3.94 4.56 -17.86
N ASP A 170 5.25 4.49 -18.06
CA ASP A 170 5.97 3.54 -18.93
C ASP A 170 6.35 2.21 -18.23
N GLN A 171 5.97 2.02 -16.96
CA GLN A 171 6.18 0.76 -16.22
C GLN A 171 4.99 -0.20 -16.31
N GLY A 172 3.84 0.27 -16.81
CA GLY A 172 2.63 -0.54 -16.87
C GLY A 172 2.72 -1.68 -17.89
N GLY A 173 2.09 -2.81 -17.58
CA GLY A 173 2.00 -3.96 -18.48
C GLY A 173 1.49 -5.17 -17.73
N TYR A 174 0.86 -6.12 -18.43
CA TYR A 174 0.24 -7.27 -17.78
C TYR A 174 1.24 -8.03 -16.90
N VAL A 175 2.41 -8.37 -17.47
CA VAL A 175 3.45 -9.12 -16.76
C VAL A 175 3.99 -8.34 -15.58
N ASN A 176 4.18 -7.01 -15.72
CA ASN A 176 4.67 -6.15 -14.64
C ASN A 176 3.71 -6.23 -13.45
N THR A 177 2.49 -5.72 -13.65
CA THR A 177 1.43 -5.67 -12.64
C THR A 177 1.17 -7.03 -12.01
N ALA A 178 1.03 -8.09 -12.80
CA ALA A 178 0.76 -9.42 -12.26
C ALA A 178 1.90 -9.94 -11.37
N SER A 179 3.16 -9.67 -11.74
CA SER A 179 4.32 -10.05 -10.93
C SER A 179 4.56 -9.13 -9.72
N ASP A 180 4.11 -7.87 -9.78
CA ASP A 180 4.15 -6.94 -8.66
C ASP A 180 3.12 -7.31 -7.60
N LEU A 181 1.91 -7.72 -8.01
CA LEU A 181 0.91 -8.31 -7.12
C LEU A 181 1.44 -9.57 -6.40
N VAL A 182 2.20 -10.42 -7.08
CA VAL A 182 2.86 -11.58 -6.44
C VAL A 182 3.88 -11.11 -5.41
N SER A 183 4.71 -10.13 -5.77
CA SER A 183 5.72 -9.54 -4.89
C SER A 183 5.09 -8.93 -3.64
N ASP A 184 3.96 -8.24 -3.79
CA ASP A 184 3.20 -7.66 -2.68
C ASP A 184 2.63 -8.73 -1.75
N MET A 185 2.09 -9.82 -2.29
CA MET A 185 1.60 -10.93 -1.47
C MET A 185 2.72 -11.60 -0.67
N LEU A 186 3.86 -11.87 -1.31
CA LEU A 186 5.02 -12.46 -0.65
C LEU A 186 5.57 -11.54 0.43
N GLY A 187 5.74 -10.26 0.10
CA GLY A 187 6.20 -9.24 1.04
C GLY A 187 5.28 -9.12 2.25
N ALA A 188 3.97 -8.98 2.01
CA ALA A 188 2.97 -8.92 3.08
C ALA A 188 3.03 -10.17 3.98
N GLY A 189 3.15 -11.36 3.38
CA GLY A 189 3.31 -12.62 4.10
C GLY A 189 4.56 -12.66 4.99
N LEU A 190 5.71 -12.27 4.44
CA LEU A 190 6.96 -12.19 5.20
C LEU A 190 6.87 -11.19 6.35
N GLY A 191 6.27 -10.02 6.12
CA GLY A 191 6.12 -8.99 7.13
C GLY A 191 5.23 -9.42 8.30
N VAL A 192 4.11 -10.08 8.03
CA VAL A 192 3.25 -10.60 9.12
C VAL A 192 3.88 -11.79 9.84
N LEU A 193 4.62 -12.66 9.13
CA LEU A 193 5.38 -13.75 9.77
C LEU A 193 6.46 -13.19 10.70
N PHE A 194 7.23 -12.20 10.23
CA PHE A 194 8.22 -11.51 11.05
C PHE A 194 7.56 -10.91 12.30
N ALA A 195 6.52 -10.10 12.13
CA ALA A 195 5.84 -9.49 13.27
C ALA A 195 5.21 -10.53 14.21
N HIS A 196 4.72 -11.66 13.67
CA HIS A 196 4.16 -12.74 14.48
C HIS A 196 5.18 -13.29 15.49
N PHE A 197 6.41 -13.56 15.04
CA PHE A 197 7.46 -14.14 15.87
C PHE A 197 8.23 -13.12 16.72
N TYR A 198 8.43 -11.91 16.21
CA TYR A 198 9.29 -10.91 16.83
C TYR A 198 8.57 -9.86 17.67
N ASP A 199 7.25 -9.71 17.55
CA ASP A 199 6.50 -8.81 18.43
C ASP A 199 6.29 -9.45 19.82
N PRO A 200 6.94 -8.95 20.89
CA PRO A 200 6.84 -9.55 22.22
C PRO A 200 5.41 -9.57 22.76
N MET A 201 4.56 -8.62 22.33
CA MET A 201 3.17 -8.51 22.77
C MET A 201 2.27 -9.63 22.23
N ASN A 202 2.72 -10.40 21.23
CA ASN A 202 1.96 -11.58 20.78
C ASN A 202 1.97 -12.71 21.81
N LYS A 203 2.97 -12.76 22.70
CA LYS A 203 3.08 -13.80 23.73
C LYS A 203 2.11 -13.61 24.90
N THR A 204 1.71 -12.37 25.15
CA THR A 204 0.84 -11.97 26.28
C THR A 204 -0.61 -11.73 25.85
N SER A 205 -0.92 -11.84 24.55
CA SER A 205 -2.26 -11.65 24.01
C SER A 205 -3.21 -12.79 24.39
N ASP A 206 -4.47 -12.46 24.65
CA ASP A 206 -5.54 -13.45 24.68
C ASP A 206 -5.62 -14.17 23.32
N LYS A 207 -5.70 -15.51 23.37
CA LYS A 207 -5.78 -16.40 22.22
C LYS A 207 -7.21 -16.86 21.95
N SER A 208 -8.16 -16.56 22.85
CA SER A 208 -9.55 -17.01 22.75
C SER A 208 -10.23 -16.54 21.47
N GLY A 209 -9.94 -15.29 21.03
CA GLY A 209 -10.56 -14.68 19.85
C GLY A 209 -12.09 -14.55 19.95
N GLN A 210 -12.66 -14.67 21.15
CA GLN A 210 -14.11 -14.73 21.39
C GLN A 210 -14.76 -13.35 21.51
N LEU A 211 -13.96 -12.29 21.60
CA LEU A 211 -14.46 -10.92 21.73
C LEU A 211 -14.77 -10.31 20.36
N SER A 212 -15.86 -9.55 20.29
CA SER A 212 -16.27 -8.84 19.09
C SER A 212 -15.18 -7.92 18.59
N LEU A 213 -14.93 -7.94 17.28
CA LEU A 213 -13.94 -7.04 16.67
C LEU A 213 -14.36 -5.58 16.87
N PRO A 214 -13.42 -4.70 17.28
CA PRO A 214 -13.71 -3.27 17.33
C PRO A 214 -14.02 -2.76 15.93
N THR A 215 -14.91 -1.78 15.85
CA THR A 215 -15.41 -1.19 14.60
C THR A 215 -14.30 -0.79 13.63
N GLN A 216 -13.17 -0.30 14.14
CA GLN A 216 -12.00 0.08 13.36
C GLN A 216 -11.42 -1.11 12.60
N VAL A 217 -11.23 -2.25 13.26
CA VAL A 217 -10.72 -3.48 12.62
C VAL A 217 -11.73 -4.02 11.62
N THR A 218 -13.03 -4.00 11.97
CA THR A 218 -14.10 -4.43 11.06
C THR A 218 -14.13 -3.58 9.78
N LEU A 219 -14.07 -2.26 9.89
CA LEU A 219 -14.04 -1.37 8.73
C LEU A 219 -12.76 -1.56 7.89
N THR A 220 -11.60 -1.74 8.54
CA THR A 220 -10.35 -2.03 7.84
C THR A 220 -10.42 -3.35 7.06
N ASN A 221 -10.95 -4.41 7.67
CA ASN A 221 -11.11 -5.70 7.00
C ASN A 221 -12.12 -5.61 5.86
N ASN A 222 -13.26 -4.96 6.08
CA ASN A 222 -14.28 -4.74 5.06
C ASN A 222 -13.74 -3.99 3.84
N GLY A 223 -12.85 -3.01 4.04
CA GLY A 223 -12.21 -2.30 2.95
C GLY A 223 -11.06 -3.07 2.30
N SER A 224 -10.26 -3.79 3.07
CA SER A 224 -9.08 -4.45 2.51
C SER A 224 -9.36 -5.80 1.86
N ILE A 225 -10.37 -6.55 2.32
CA ILE A 225 -10.65 -7.91 1.82
C ILE A 225 -10.96 -7.96 0.32
N PRO A 226 -11.81 -7.09 -0.27
CA PRO A 226 -12.07 -7.13 -1.71
C PRO A 226 -10.79 -6.94 -2.55
N LEU A 227 -9.91 -6.03 -2.10
CA LEU A 227 -8.64 -5.75 -2.75
C LEU A 227 -7.65 -6.90 -2.57
N MET A 228 -7.51 -7.42 -1.35
CA MET A 228 -6.68 -8.61 -1.08
C MET A 228 -7.14 -9.81 -1.92
N ALA A 229 -8.45 -10.03 -2.04
CA ALA A 229 -9.01 -11.14 -2.80
C ALA A 229 -8.70 -11.02 -4.29
N ILE A 230 -8.88 -9.85 -4.90
CA ILE A 230 -8.56 -9.69 -6.32
C ILE A 230 -7.05 -9.82 -6.57
N GLY A 231 -6.22 -9.23 -5.69
CA GLY A 231 -4.77 -9.38 -5.76
C GLY A 231 -4.34 -10.86 -5.69
N ALA A 232 -4.95 -11.62 -4.78
CA ALA A 232 -4.70 -13.06 -4.66
C ALA A 232 -5.11 -13.85 -5.91
N VAL A 233 -6.30 -13.58 -6.45
CA VAL A 233 -6.78 -14.25 -7.67
C VAL A 233 -5.86 -13.98 -8.85
N LEU A 234 -5.46 -12.72 -9.06
CA LEU A 234 -4.60 -12.32 -10.17
C LEU A 234 -3.17 -12.85 -10.03
N SER A 235 -2.62 -12.88 -8.81
CA SER A 235 -1.33 -13.51 -8.53
C SER A 235 -1.36 -15.02 -8.82
N LEU A 236 -2.43 -15.71 -8.43
CA LEU A 236 -2.58 -17.14 -8.70
C LEU A 236 -2.82 -17.41 -10.20
N ASP A 237 -3.57 -16.55 -10.88
CA ASP A 237 -3.76 -16.63 -12.33
C ASP A 237 -2.41 -16.56 -13.06
N PHE A 238 -1.57 -15.60 -12.68
CA PHE A 238 -0.24 -15.45 -13.24
C PHE A 238 0.66 -16.66 -12.98
N LEU A 239 0.73 -17.12 -11.72
CA LEU A 239 1.64 -18.20 -11.32
C LEU A 239 1.21 -19.59 -11.79
N LEU A 240 -0.10 -19.88 -11.79
CA LEU A 240 -0.62 -21.22 -12.02
C LEU A 240 -1.27 -21.41 -13.39
N LEU A 241 -1.82 -20.34 -13.97
CA LEU A 241 -2.59 -20.38 -15.21
C LEU A 241 -1.93 -19.60 -16.34
N GLY A 242 -0.77 -18.98 -16.10
CA GLY A 242 -0.07 -18.16 -17.09
C GLY A 242 -0.89 -16.95 -17.57
N GLY A 243 -1.82 -16.47 -16.75
CA GLY A 243 -2.72 -15.37 -17.11
C GLY A 243 -3.99 -15.76 -17.85
N GLY A 244 -4.37 -17.04 -17.83
CA GLY A 244 -5.52 -17.55 -18.57
C GLY A 244 -6.87 -16.94 -18.17
N LEU A 245 -7.07 -16.51 -16.92
CA LEU A 245 -8.33 -15.89 -16.50
C LEU A 245 -8.54 -14.52 -17.12
N VAL A 246 -7.46 -13.77 -17.33
CA VAL A 246 -7.52 -12.42 -17.94
C VAL A 246 -6.92 -12.38 -19.34
N ASN A 247 -6.58 -13.53 -19.95
CA ASN A 247 -5.90 -13.64 -21.24
C ASN A 247 -4.62 -12.78 -21.35
N SER A 248 -3.90 -12.59 -20.24
CA SER A 248 -2.75 -11.69 -20.15
C SER A 248 -3.05 -10.25 -20.62
N ASP A 249 -4.30 -9.82 -20.51
CA ASP A 249 -4.77 -8.49 -20.92
C ASP A 249 -4.54 -7.47 -19.79
N TYR A 250 -3.77 -6.43 -20.11
CA TYR A 250 -3.42 -5.38 -19.17
C TYR A 250 -4.61 -4.47 -18.80
N ASP A 251 -5.52 -4.24 -19.74
CA ASP A 251 -6.70 -3.41 -19.48
C ASP A 251 -7.70 -4.18 -18.62
N LEU A 252 -7.85 -5.48 -18.87
CA LEU A 252 -8.73 -6.33 -18.06
C LEU A 252 -8.23 -6.47 -16.61
N ILE A 253 -6.94 -6.73 -16.39
CA ILE A 253 -6.38 -6.80 -15.03
C ILE A 253 -6.56 -5.46 -14.28
N GLY A 254 -6.30 -4.33 -14.96
CA GLY A 254 -6.50 -2.99 -14.41
C GLY A 254 -7.96 -2.69 -14.04
N GLN A 255 -8.91 -3.04 -14.93
CA GLN A 255 -10.34 -2.86 -14.69
C GLN A 255 -10.86 -3.72 -13.53
N LEU A 256 -10.39 -4.97 -13.41
CA LEU A 256 -10.77 -5.85 -12.30
C LEU A 256 -10.30 -5.29 -10.95
N MET A 257 -9.06 -4.80 -10.87
CA MET A 257 -8.54 -4.17 -9.66
C MET A 257 -9.29 -2.86 -9.33
N LEU A 258 -9.59 -2.03 -10.32
CA LEU A 258 -10.39 -0.83 -10.15
C LEU A 258 -11.81 -1.16 -9.66
N GLY A 259 -12.44 -2.19 -10.21
CA GLY A 259 -13.74 -2.69 -9.77
C GLY A 259 -13.71 -3.13 -8.30
N ALA A 260 -12.67 -3.84 -7.87
CA ALA A 260 -12.48 -4.23 -6.48
C ALA A 260 -12.27 -3.02 -5.55
N LEU A 261 -11.58 -1.97 -6.01
CA LEU A 261 -11.42 -0.72 -5.27
C LEU A 261 -12.76 0.00 -5.06
N VAL A 262 -13.61 0.03 -6.08
CA VAL A 262 -14.96 0.58 -5.96
C VAL A 262 -15.81 -0.23 -4.98
N ILE A 263 -15.79 -1.56 -5.08
CA ILE A 263 -16.49 -2.45 -4.14
C ILE A 263 -16.01 -2.21 -2.71
N SER A 264 -14.69 -2.14 -2.50
CA SER A 264 -14.10 -1.81 -1.21
C SER A 264 -14.66 -0.51 -0.63
N GLY A 265 -14.69 0.57 -1.43
CA GLY A 265 -15.24 1.86 -1.03
C GLY A 265 -16.73 1.77 -0.65
N LEU A 266 -17.55 1.04 -1.41
CA LEU A 266 -18.97 0.85 -1.14
C LEU A 266 -19.21 0.07 0.16
N VAL A 267 -18.44 -0.99 0.42
CA VAL A 267 -18.56 -1.79 1.65
C VAL A 267 -18.17 -0.95 2.87
N VAL A 268 -17.10 -0.15 2.78
CA VAL A 268 -16.70 0.77 3.85
C VAL A 268 -17.75 1.86 4.09
N ALA A 269 -18.29 2.47 3.03
CA ALA A 269 -19.34 3.47 3.12
C ALA A 269 -20.60 2.93 3.78
N ARG A 270 -21.00 1.71 3.42
CA ARG A 270 -22.11 0.99 4.08
C ARG A 270 -21.83 0.78 5.57
N GLY A 271 -20.61 0.39 5.93
CA GLY A 271 -20.20 0.24 7.33
C GLY A 271 -20.34 1.54 8.12
N PHE A 272 -19.85 2.66 7.58
CA PHE A 272 -20.03 3.98 8.20
C PHE A 272 -21.51 4.38 8.36
N PHE A 273 -22.34 4.08 7.36
CA PHE A 273 -23.77 4.37 7.43
C PHE A 273 -24.47 3.57 8.53
N GLN A 274 -24.15 2.27 8.67
CA GLN A 274 -24.68 1.41 9.74
C GLN A 274 -24.29 1.92 11.13
N ILE A 275 -23.03 2.31 11.32
CA ILE A 275 -22.54 2.89 12.59
C ILE A 275 -23.28 4.20 12.89
N SER A 276 -23.48 5.05 11.87
CA SER A 276 -24.21 6.31 12.06
C SER A 276 -25.67 6.09 12.43
N GLN A 277 -26.33 5.05 11.89
CA GLN A 277 -27.70 4.71 12.27
C GLN A 277 -27.79 4.16 13.69
N ALA A 278 -26.90 3.23 14.07
CA ALA A 278 -26.85 2.68 15.42
C ALA A 278 -26.68 3.79 16.47
N ASN A 279 -25.73 4.70 16.27
CA ASN A 279 -25.52 5.83 17.18
C ASN A 279 -26.74 6.77 17.29
N LYS A 280 -27.54 6.90 16.22
CA LYS A 280 -28.78 7.70 16.24
C LYS A 280 -29.90 6.99 17.00
N ALA A 281 -30.00 5.66 16.88
CA ALA A 281 -30.97 4.86 17.61
C ALA A 281 -30.68 4.90 19.12
N ASP A 282 -29.42 4.69 19.52
CA ASP A 282 -29.00 4.74 20.93
C ASP A 282 -29.26 6.12 21.57
N ALA A 283 -29.02 7.21 20.82
CA ALA A 283 -29.31 8.57 21.28
C ALA A 283 -30.82 8.84 21.46
N SER A 284 -31.66 8.21 20.63
CA SER A 284 -33.12 8.32 20.73
C SER A 284 -33.69 7.53 21.91
N GLU A 285 -33.17 6.32 22.17
CA GLU A 285 -33.58 5.51 23.33
C GLU A 285 -33.12 6.14 24.65
N GLY A 286 -31.89 6.65 24.71
CA GLY A 286 -31.37 7.36 25.88
C GLY A 286 -32.13 8.66 26.22
N SER A 287 -32.71 9.33 25.22
CA SER A 287 -33.58 10.50 25.45
C SER A 287 -34.98 10.12 25.94
N GLY A 288 -35.49 8.92 25.62
CA GLY A 288 -36.82 8.46 26.03
C GLY A 288 -36.89 7.88 27.43
N MET A 289 -35.75 7.47 28.01
CA MET A 289 -35.67 7.00 29.41
C MET A 289 -35.52 8.13 30.44
N VAL A 290 -35.31 9.38 29.99
CA VAL A 290 -35.12 10.57 30.86
C VAL A 290 -36.38 11.46 30.90
N SER A 291 -37.45 11.09 30.19
CA SER A 291 -38.77 11.75 30.23
C SER A 291 -39.78 10.95 31.05
#